data_AF-A0A212D519-F1
#
_entry.id   AF-A0A212D519-F1
#
_cell.length_a   1.000
_cell.length_b   1.000
_cell.length_c   1.000
_cell.angle_alpha   90.00
_cell.angle_beta   90.00
_cell.angle_gamma   90.00
#
_symmetry.space_group_name_H-M   'P 1'
#
loop_
_entity.id
_entity.type
_entity.pdbx_description
1 polymer ?
#
loop_
_entity_poly.entity_id
_entity_poly.type
_entity_poly.pdbx_seq_one_letter_code
_entity_poly.pdbx_strand_id
1 'polypeptide(L)'
;MLLIFTLRTSNLEVISGVNLPPPPPWAVASVDLNLSWFFLRRRKRPRRRRMRMKMVQCTKPECRKWRQLTKEIQLTPQIAKTYRCGMKPNTAVKKCIPHIIVRGLVRIRCVQEVERILYFMTRKGLINTGVLSVGPDQHLLPKDYHNKSVIIIGAGPAGLAAARQLHNFGIKVTVLEAKDRIGGRVWDDKSFTGVTVGRGAQIVNGCVNNPVALMCEQLGISMHKFGERCDLIQEGGRITDPTIDKRMDFHFNALLDVVSEWRKDKTQLQDVPLGEKIEEIYKAFIKESGIQFSELEEQVLQFHLSNLEYACGSNLHQVSARSWDHNEFFAQFAGDHTLLTPGYSVILEKLAEGLDIRLRSPVQSIDYSGDEVQVTTTDGTACPAQKVLVTVPLALLQKGAIQFNPPLSDKKMKAINSLGAGIIEKIALQFPYRFWDGKVQGADFFGHVPPSASKRGLFAVFYDMDPQKQHSVLMSVIAGEAVAAVRNLEDKQVLQQCMATLRELFKEQEVPDPTKYFVTRWSTDPWIQMAYSFVKTGGSGNKQAFSTNCYRGIFEWCSRSKQDRSILNRICLDAAFFCIPNGKV
;
A
#
# COMPACT_ATOMS: atom_id res chain seq x y z
N MET A 1 19.66 11.73 1.57
CA MET A 1 19.48 12.92 2.43
C MET A 1 19.56 12.47 3.90
N LEU A 2 20.65 12.78 4.61
CA LEU A 2 20.87 12.39 6.01
C LEU A 2 20.06 13.30 6.94
N LEU A 3 19.06 12.76 7.65
CA LEU A 3 18.40 13.47 8.75
C LEU A 3 19.30 13.43 10.00
N ILE A 4 19.90 14.57 10.31
CA ILE A 4 20.62 14.83 11.55
C ILE A 4 19.60 15.32 12.58
N PHE A 5 19.33 14.51 13.62
CA PHE A 5 18.60 14.99 14.79
C PHE A 5 19.55 15.74 15.73
N THR A 6 19.51 17.07 15.68
CA THR A 6 19.99 17.93 16.76
C THR A 6 18.93 18.03 17.86
N LEU A 7 19.21 17.45 19.02
CA LEU A 7 18.46 17.70 20.25
C LEU A 7 18.74 19.14 20.71
N ARG A 8 17.78 20.04 20.49
CA ARG A 8 17.69 21.32 21.23
C ARG A 8 16.82 21.09 22.46
N THR A 9 17.38 21.33 23.63
CA THR A 9 16.64 21.51 24.87
C THR A 9 15.98 22.89 24.85
N SER A 10 14.65 22.93 24.82
CA SER A 10 13.86 24.16 25.02
C SER A 10 13.06 24.06 26.31
N ASN A 11 13.09 25.18 27.04
CA ASN A 11 12.50 25.44 28.35
C ASN A 11 11.03 25.00 28.44
N LEU A 12 10.68 24.38 29.56
CA LEU A 12 9.31 24.19 30.01
C LEU A 12 9.01 25.26 31.07
N GLU A 13 8.12 26.18 30.72
CA GLU A 13 7.42 27.06 31.67
C GLU A 13 6.44 26.25 32.51
N VAL A 14 6.39 26.60 33.79
CA VAL A 14 5.52 26.03 34.81
C VAL A 14 4.17 26.73 34.74
N ILE A 15 3.08 25.98 34.55
CA ILE A 15 1.72 26.43 34.88
C ILE A 15 1.21 25.58 36.03
N SER A 16 0.90 26.27 37.12
CA SER A 16 0.41 25.77 38.40
C SER A 16 -1.03 25.27 38.34
N GLY A 17 -1.35 24.25 39.14
CA GLY A 17 -2.71 24.07 39.66
C GLY A 17 -3.11 22.61 39.92
N VAL A 18 -3.37 22.33 41.20
CA VAL A 18 -4.14 21.21 41.80
C VAL A 18 -3.32 20.27 42.69
N ASN A 19 -3.57 20.40 43.99
CA ASN A 19 -3.03 19.66 45.13
C ASN A 19 -3.74 18.30 45.33
N LEU A 20 -2.98 17.23 45.55
CA LEU A 20 -3.40 16.01 46.28
C LEU A 20 -2.21 15.46 47.11
N PRO A 21 -2.45 14.75 48.23
CA PRO A 21 -1.56 14.72 49.41
C PRO A 21 -0.41 13.69 49.33
N PRO A 22 0.64 13.81 50.18
CA PRO A 22 1.84 12.97 50.12
C PRO A 22 1.68 11.63 50.86
N PRO A 23 2.36 10.56 50.44
CA PRO A 23 2.56 9.38 51.29
C PRO A 23 3.73 9.59 52.28
N PRO A 24 3.64 9.07 53.53
CA PRO A 24 4.68 9.25 54.55
C PRO A 24 5.85 8.24 54.46
N PRO A 25 6.94 8.49 55.21
CA PRO A 25 8.28 7.98 54.95
C PRO A 25 8.71 6.82 55.87
N TRP A 26 9.58 5.96 55.36
CA TRP A 26 10.62 5.26 56.12
C TRP A 26 11.87 5.27 55.22
N ALA A 27 12.90 6.07 55.53
CA ALA A 27 14.08 5.69 56.33
C ALA A 27 14.72 4.41 55.77
N VAL A 28 15.95 4.39 55.25
CA VAL A 28 17.25 4.65 55.90
C VAL A 28 18.28 4.75 54.75
N ALA A 29 18.92 5.90 54.50
CA ALA A 29 20.24 6.34 54.98
C ALA A 29 21.47 5.46 54.62
N SER A 30 22.47 6.17 54.05
CA SER A 30 23.94 6.03 54.12
C SER A 30 24.62 4.74 53.61
N VAL A 31 25.85 4.74 53.08
CA VAL A 31 27.05 5.53 53.44
C VAL A 31 27.95 5.80 52.22
N ASP A 32 28.58 6.97 52.27
CA ASP A 32 29.71 7.50 51.49
C ASP A 32 30.88 6.54 51.23
N LEU A 33 31.68 6.86 50.20
CA LEU A 33 33.13 6.92 50.36
C LEU A 33 33.77 7.87 49.34
N ASN A 34 34.20 9.02 49.89
CA ASN A 34 35.17 9.95 49.37
C ASN A 34 36.43 9.26 48.81
N LEU A 35 37.00 9.83 47.74
CA LEU A 35 38.45 9.94 47.61
C LEU A 35 38.81 11.13 46.72
N SER A 36 39.63 11.97 47.31
CA SER A 36 39.94 13.36 47.00
C SER A 36 40.93 13.55 45.85
N TRP A 37 40.86 14.74 45.26
CA TRP A 37 41.76 15.27 44.25
C TRP A 37 43.12 15.69 44.86
N PHE A 38 44.22 15.39 44.16
CA PHE A 38 45.47 16.13 44.29
C PHE A 38 46.03 16.46 42.89
N PHE A 39 46.16 17.76 42.62
CA PHE A 39 46.84 18.31 41.45
C PHE A 39 48.35 18.34 41.68
N LEU A 40 49.14 17.86 40.71
CA LEU A 40 50.52 18.35 40.52
C LEU A 40 50.87 18.30 39.02
N ARG A 41 51.05 19.51 38.46
CA ARG A 41 51.49 19.77 37.08
C ARG A 41 52.86 19.14 36.81
N ARG A 42 53.01 18.45 35.67
CA ARG A 42 54.23 18.47 34.84
C ARG A 42 53.90 18.06 33.39
N ARG A 43 54.08 19.00 32.46
CA ARG A 43 54.02 18.77 31.00
C ARG A 43 55.06 17.70 30.61
N LYS A 44 54.63 16.59 30.01
CA LYS A 44 55.47 15.71 29.19
C LYS A 44 54.70 15.25 27.93
N ARG A 45 55.40 15.27 26.80
CA ARG A 45 54.99 14.97 25.41
C ARG A 45 54.12 13.70 25.28
N PRO A 46 53.26 13.58 24.23
CA PRO A 46 52.37 12.45 24.07
C PRO A 46 53.16 11.16 23.75
N ARG A 47 53.17 10.21 24.69
CA ARG A 47 53.56 8.81 24.40
C ARG A 47 52.55 8.22 23.43
N ARG A 48 53.02 7.66 22.30
CA ARG A 48 52.24 6.79 21.41
C ARG A 48 51.48 5.75 22.27
N ARG A 49 50.15 5.83 22.31
CA ARG A 49 49.31 4.81 22.97
C ARG A 49 49.54 3.47 22.26
N ARG A 50 50.24 2.52 22.91
CA ARG A 50 50.24 1.11 22.51
C ARG A 50 48.77 0.66 22.47
N MET A 51 48.25 0.28 21.29
CA MET A 51 46.96 -0.38 21.18
C MET A 51 47.01 -1.66 22.02
N ARG A 52 46.21 -1.74 23.10
CA ARG A 52 46.02 -3.00 23.83
C ARG A 52 45.35 -3.99 22.88
N MET A 53 46.00 -5.12 22.61
CA MET A 53 45.39 -6.23 21.88
C MET A 53 44.16 -6.71 22.65
N LYS A 54 43.01 -6.74 21.96
CA LYS A 54 41.75 -7.22 22.53
C LYS A 54 41.60 -8.70 22.21
N MET A 55 41.75 -9.54 23.22
CA MET A 55 41.61 -11.00 23.07
C MET A 55 40.24 -11.42 23.60
N VAL A 56 39.59 -12.36 22.92
CA VAL A 56 38.34 -12.99 23.36
C VAL A 56 38.42 -14.49 23.19
N GLN A 57 37.83 -15.25 24.10
CA GLN A 57 37.78 -16.70 23.99
C GLN A 57 36.58 -17.14 23.15
N CYS A 58 36.81 -18.06 22.22
CA CYS A 58 35.73 -18.68 21.45
C CYS A 58 34.83 -19.54 22.36
N THR A 59 33.52 -19.32 22.31
CA THR A 59 32.53 -20.07 23.12
C THR A 59 32.07 -21.38 22.48
N LYS A 60 32.59 -21.75 21.30
CA LYS A 60 32.37 -23.10 20.73
C LYS A 60 33.04 -24.15 21.64
N PRO A 61 32.31 -25.18 22.12
CA PRO A 61 32.83 -26.21 23.00
C PRO A 61 34.11 -26.86 22.47
N GLU A 62 34.16 -27.13 21.17
CA GLU A 62 35.25 -27.79 20.45
C GLU A 62 36.44 -26.87 20.08
N CYS A 63 36.28 -25.55 20.18
CA CYS A 63 37.35 -24.61 19.81
C CYS A 63 38.06 -24.05 21.04
N ARG A 64 37.35 -23.32 21.92
CA ARG A 64 37.88 -22.64 23.14
C ARG A 64 39.17 -21.81 22.99
N LYS A 65 39.69 -21.60 21.78
CA LYS A 65 40.91 -20.84 21.51
C LYS A 65 40.67 -19.35 21.73
N TRP A 66 41.68 -18.67 22.28
CA TRP A 66 41.73 -17.22 22.35
C TRP A 66 41.99 -16.63 20.96
N ARG A 67 41.18 -15.67 20.55
CA ARG A 67 41.29 -14.98 19.27
C ARG A 67 41.47 -13.49 19.49
N GLN A 68 42.37 -12.91 18.72
CA GLN A 68 42.50 -11.46 18.65
C GLN A 68 41.32 -10.90 17.86
N LEU A 69 40.59 -9.98 18.48
CA LEU A 69 39.54 -9.25 17.79
C LEU A 69 40.17 -8.30 16.76
N THR A 70 39.63 -8.30 15.55
CA THR A 70 39.99 -7.30 14.54
C THR A 70 39.67 -5.90 15.06
N LYS A 71 40.33 -4.87 14.52
CA LYS A 71 40.12 -3.47 14.95
C LYS A 71 38.64 -3.04 14.91
N GLU A 72 37.83 -3.73 14.12
CA GLU A 72 36.40 -3.53 13.90
C GLU A 72 35.51 -4.10 15.00
N ILE A 73 35.97 -5.09 15.77
CA ILE A 73 35.16 -5.77 16.80
C ILE A 73 35.59 -5.27 18.18
N GLN A 74 34.69 -4.56 18.85
CA GLN A 74 34.95 -4.06 20.19
C GLN A 74 34.68 -5.16 21.22
N LEU A 75 35.69 -5.52 22.02
CA LEU A 75 35.52 -6.43 23.16
C LEU A 75 34.50 -5.85 24.15
N THR A 76 33.36 -6.53 24.31
CA THR A 76 32.31 -6.21 25.29
C THR A 76 32.00 -7.46 26.11
N PRO A 77 31.37 -7.36 27.30
CA PRO A 77 30.97 -8.53 28.08
C PRO A 77 30.05 -9.49 27.30
N GLN A 78 29.19 -8.95 26.42
CA GLN A 78 28.33 -9.77 25.57
C GLN A 78 29.14 -10.51 24.50
N ILE A 79 30.03 -9.81 23.79
CA ILE A 79 30.94 -10.45 22.83
C ILE A 79 31.81 -11.49 23.54
N ALA A 80 32.29 -11.23 24.76
CA ALA A 80 33.03 -12.22 25.54
C ALA A 80 32.22 -13.48 25.86
N LYS A 81 30.89 -13.35 26.04
CA LYS A 81 29.97 -14.47 26.32
C LYS A 81 29.46 -15.18 25.07
N THR A 82 29.47 -14.54 23.90
CA THR A 82 28.83 -15.08 22.68
C THR A 82 29.77 -15.26 21.50
N TYR A 83 31.01 -14.80 21.59
CA TYR A 83 31.95 -14.83 20.46
C TYR A 83 32.27 -16.27 20.03
N ARG A 84 32.01 -16.57 18.76
CA ARG A 84 32.41 -17.83 18.11
C ARG A 84 33.40 -17.52 16.99
N CYS A 85 34.45 -18.33 16.87
CA CYS A 85 35.41 -18.18 15.77
C CYS A 85 34.70 -18.34 14.41
N GLY A 86 34.89 -17.38 13.50
CA GLY A 86 34.16 -17.28 12.23
C GLY A 86 32.91 -16.39 12.28
N MET A 87 32.56 -15.82 13.44
CA MET A 87 31.46 -14.86 13.58
C MET A 87 31.76 -13.58 12.80
N LYS A 88 31.04 -13.39 11.69
CA LYS A 88 31.02 -12.12 10.95
C LYS A 88 29.83 -11.30 11.49
N PRO A 89 30.05 -10.13 12.10
CA PRO A 89 28.95 -9.23 12.43
C PRO A 89 28.16 -8.90 11.16
N ASN A 90 26.83 -8.81 11.27
CA ASN A 90 25.97 -8.43 10.15
C ASN A 90 26.52 -7.15 9.49
N THR A 91 26.71 -7.20 8.17
CA THR A 91 27.33 -6.14 7.36
C THR A 91 26.61 -4.79 7.50
N ALA A 92 25.30 -4.80 7.76
CA ALA A 92 24.53 -3.57 8.01
C ALA A 92 24.90 -2.91 9.36
N VAL A 93 24.97 -3.68 10.45
CA VAL A 93 25.37 -3.18 11.78
C VAL A 93 26.79 -2.59 11.74
N LYS A 94 27.70 -3.24 11.00
CA LYS A 94 29.07 -2.73 10.79
C LYS A 94 29.09 -1.34 10.14
N LYS A 95 28.16 -1.04 9.24
CA LYS A 95 28.07 0.25 8.55
C LYS A 95 27.50 1.36 9.45
N CYS A 96 26.67 1.04 10.45
CA CYS A 96 26.13 2.03 11.38
C CYS A 96 27.15 2.51 12.42
N ILE A 97 27.99 1.61 12.95
CA ILE A 97 28.91 1.89 14.07
C ILE A 97 29.85 3.10 13.84
N PRO A 98 30.45 3.29 12.65
CA PRO A 98 31.30 4.45 12.38
C PRO A 98 30.58 5.79 12.52
N HIS A 99 29.25 5.81 12.34
CA HIS A 99 28.42 7.02 12.38
C HIS A 99 27.93 7.37 13.79
N ILE A 100 28.16 6.50 14.78
CA ILE A 100 27.83 6.76 16.18
C ILE A 100 29.00 7.53 16.82
N ILE A 101 28.91 8.86 16.80
CA ILE A 101 29.92 9.77 17.34
C ILE A 101 29.41 10.41 18.62
N VAL A 102 29.85 9.87 19.77
CA VAL A 102 29.57 10.41 21.10
C VAL A 102 30.77 10.19 22.01
N ARG A 103 31.05 11.14 22.90
CA ARG A 103 32.18 11.07 23.84
C ARG A 103 31.89 10.10 24.99
N GLY A 104 32.95 9.55 25.58
CA GLY A 104 32.86 8.73 26.79
C GLY A 104 32.45 7.27 26.55
N LEU A 105 32.37 6.51 27.65
CA LEU A 105 32.04 5.07 27.61
C LEU A 105 30.59 4.79 27.18
N VAL A 106 29.71 5.80 27.22
CA VAL A 106 28.32 5.69 26.72
C VAL A 106 28.27 5.26 25.25
N ARG A 107 29.29 5.58 24.44
CA ARG A 107 29.39 5.10 23.05
C ARG A 107 29.31 3.57 22.96
N ILE A 108 29.85 2.85 23.95
CA ILE A 108 29.80 1.39 23.99
C ILE A 108 28.34 0.92 24.12
N ARG A 109 27.55 1.58 24.96
CA ARG A 109 26.13 1.29 25.13
C ARG A 109 25.33 1.58 23.86
N CYS A 110 25.60 2.71 23.19
CA CYS A 110 24.96 3.05 21.92
C CYS A 110 25.23 1.99 20.83
N VAL A 111 26.47 1.50 20.73
CA VAL A 111 26.85 0.44 19.79
C VAL A 111 26.19 -0.91 20.12
N GLN A 112 25.90 -1.19 21.38
CA GLN A 112 25.15 -2.40 21.75
C GLN A 112 23.66 -2.29 21.41
N GLU A 113 23.06 -1.11 21.60
CA GLU A 113 21.63 -0.93 21.33
C GLU A 113 21.31 -0.77 19.85
N VAL A 114 22.21 -0.20 19.05
CA VAL A 114 21.96 -0.01 17.60
C VAL A 114 21.64 -1.33 16.90
N GLU A 115 22.22 -2.44 17.33
CA GLU A 115 21.92 -3.76 16.76
C GLU A 115 20.45 -4.18 17.02
N ARG A 116 19.98 -4.05 18.27
CA ARG A 116 18.59 -4.37 18.63
C ARG A 116 17.61 -3.47 17.89
N ILE A 117 17.91 -2.17 17.80
CA ILE A 117 17.10 -1.19 17.08
C ILE A 117 17.07 -1.53 15.58
N LEU A 118 18.21 -1.86 14.98
CA LEU A 118 18.30 -2.18 13.56
C LEU A 118 17.46 -3.42 13.20
N TYR A 119 17.56 -4.49 13.99
CA TYR A 119 16.73 -5.69 13.79
C TYR A 119 15.25 -5.39 14.01
N PHE A 120 14.91 -4.56 15.01
CA PHE A 120 13.53 -4.14 15.23
C PHE A 120 12.97 -3.36 14.03
N MET A 121 13.70 -2.35 13.52
CA MET A 121 13.27 -1.53 12.39
C MET A 121 13.16 -2.37 11.10
N THR A 122 14.12 -3.26 10.86
CA THR A 122 14.09 -4.22 9.75
C THR A 122 12.86 -5.11 9.83
N ARG A 123 12.63 -5.75 10.98
CA ARG A 123 11.49 -6.63 11.21
C ARG A 123 10.13 -5.92 11.09
N LYS A 124 10.10 -4.60 11.30
CA LYS A 124 8.92 -3.75 11.16
C LYS A 124 8.75 -3.16 9.74
N GLY A 125 9.61 -3.52 8.80
CA GLY A 125 9.57 -3.02 7.43
C GLY A 125 9.94 -1.53 7.30
N LEU A 126 10.59 -0.92 8.30
CA LEU A 126 10.98 0.50 8.23
C LEU A 126 12.24 0.73 7.39
N ILE A 127 13.13 -0.25 7.36
CA ILE A 127 14.41 -0.23 6.65
C ILE A 127 14.69 -1.62 6.10
N ASN A 128 15.68 -1.74 5.21
CA ASN A 128 16.06 -3.00 4.57
C ASN A 128 14.83 -3.71 3.95
N THR A 129 13.98 -2.92 3.30
CA THR A 129 12.70 -3.31 2.71
C THR A 129 12.64 -2.89 1.23
N GLY A 130 11.49 -3.09 0.59
CA GLY A 130 11.30 -2.88 -0.85
C GLY A 130 11.80 -4.07 -1.66
N VAL A 131 12.38 -3.79 -2.83
CA VAL A 131 12.94 -4.81 -3.74
C VAL A 131 14.35 -5.26 -3.38
N LEU A 132 14.89 -4.81 -2.24
CA LEU A 132 16.18 -5.27 -1.73
C LEU A 132 16.19 -6.81 -1.65
N SER A 133 17.15 -7.43 -2.31
CA SER A 133 17.39 -8.87 -2.25
C SER A 133 18.68 -9.17 -1.49
N VAL A 134 18.69 -10.29 -0.75
CA VAL A 134 19.86 -10.76 0.01
C VAL A 134 20.17 -12.21 -0.35
N GLY A 135 21.45 -12.55 -0.39
CA GLY A 135 21.90 -13.92 -0.64
C GLY A 135 21.73 -14.86 0.57
N PRO A 136 21.98 -16.18 0.39
CA PRO A 136 21.75 -17.21 1.42
C PRO A 136 22.47 -17.01 2.76
N ASP A 137 23.61 -16.33 2.77
CA ASP A 137 24.38 -16.05 4.01
C ASP A 137 24.24 -14.60 4.49
N GLN A 138 23.30 -13.84 3.93
CA GLN A 138 23.12 -12.41 4.16
C GLN A 138 21.74 -12.05 4.73
N HIS A 139 21.06 -13.02 5.35
CA HIS A 139 19.77 -12.80 5.98
C HIS A 139 19.81 -11.61 6.96
N LEU A 140 18.74 -10.81 6.91
CA LEU A 140 18.69 -9.52 7.60
C LEU A 140 18.42 -9.66 9.10
N LEU A 141 17.85 -10.79 9.54
CA LEU A 141 17.58 -11.07 10.95
C LEU A 141 18.49 -12.21 11.49
N PRO A 142 18.75 -12.23 12.81
CA PRO A 142 19.51 -13.31 13.45
C PRO A 142 18.88 -14.70 13.26
N LYS A 143 19.71 -15.75 13.41
CA LYS A 143 19.30 -17.16 13.26
C LYS A 143 18.13 -17.58 14.15
N ASP A 144 17.93 -16.89 15.27
CA ASP A 144 16.81 -17.12 16.19
C ASP A 144 15.43 -16.95 15.53
N TYR A 145 15.36 -16.30 14.36
CA TYR A 145 14.12 -16.11 13.60
C TYR A 145 13.96 -17.09 12.43
N HIS A 146 14.98 -17.88 12.09
CA HIS A 146 15.03 -18.65 10.83
C HIS A 146 14.26 -19.98 10.88
N ASN A 147 14.10 -20.56 12.07
CA ASN A 147 13.54 -21.90 12.29
C ASN A 147 12.00 -21.96 12.17
N LYS A 148 11.44 -21.33 11.13
CA LYS A 148 10.00 -21.29 10.86
C LYS A 148 9.70 -21.52 9.38
N SER A 149 8.54 -22.09 9.08
CA SER A 149 8.01 -22.25 7.72
C SER A 149 6.67 -21.54 7.56
N VAL A 150 6.48 -20.88 6.42
CA VAL A 150 5.26 -20.12 6.10
C VAL A 150 4.79 -20.44 4.69
N ILE A 151 3.50 -20.76 4.55
CA ILE A 151 2.81 -20.77 3.25
C ILE A 151 2.10 -19.44 3.05
N ILE A 152 2.24 -18.84 1.87
CA ILE A 152 1.53 -17.63 1.46
C ILE A 152 0.59 -17.99 0.31
N ILE A 153 -0.68 -17.60 0.40
CA ILE A 153 -1.69 -17.89 -0.62
C ILE A 153 -1.99 -16.61 -1.40
N GLY A 154 -1.69 -16.63 -2.69
CA GLY A 154 -1.74 -15.49 -3.61
C GLY A 154 -0.37 -14.85 -3.82
N ALA A 155 0.01 -14.62 -5.07
CA ALA A 155 1.24 -13.97 -5.52
C ALA A 155 0.96 -12.58 -6.11
N GLY A 156 -0.02 -11.86 -5.57
CA GLY A 156 -0.21 -10.42 -5.81
C GLY A 156 0.81 -9.57 -5.04
N PRO A 157 0.70 -8.23 -5.10
CA PRO A 157 1.61 -7.33 -4.37
C PRO A 157 1.71 -7.68 -2.89
N ALA A 158 0.59 -8.11 -2.30
CA ALA A 158 0.50 -8.52 -0.92
C ALA A 158 1.31 -9.75 -0.54
N GLY A 159 1.09 -10.85 -1.27
CA GLY A 159 1.82 -12.08 -1.04
C GLY A 159 3.30 -11.91 -1.35
N LEU A 160 3.65 -11.21 -2.43
CA LEU A 160 5.05 -11.01 -2.83
C LEU A 160 5.81 -10.10 -1.87
N ALA A 161 5.21 -9.04 -1.35
CA ALA A 161 5.84 -8.19 -0.32
C ALA A 161 6.14 -9.01 0.94
N ALA A 162 5.18 -9.83 1.40
CA ALA A 162 5.38 -10.70 2.55
C ALA A 162 6.43 -11.77 2.31
N ALA A 163 6.39 -12.40 1.14
CA ALA A 163 7.35 -13.43 0.75
C ALA A 163 8.76 -12.88 0.68
N ARG A 164 8.96 -11.72 0.03
CA ARG A 164 10.26 -11.03 -0.04
C ARG A 164 10.83 -10.70 1.33
N GLN A 165 10.00 -10.16 2.22
CA GLN A 165 10.41 -9.82 3.59
C GLN A 165 10.81 -11.05 4.40
N LEU A 166 9.95 -12.08 4.44
CA LEU A 166 10.21 -13.30 5.20
C LEU A 166 11.42 -14.07 4.65
N HIS A 167 11.56 -14.14 3.32
CA HIS A 167 12.74 -14.72 2.68
C HIS A 167 14.02 -13.96 3.07
N ASN A 168 14.00 -12.62 3.01
CA ASN A 168 15.13 -11.80 3.44
C ASN A 168 15.47 -11.96 4.92
N PHE A 169 14.49 -12.29 5.76
CA PHE A 169 14.70 -12.56 7.18
C PHE A 169 15.34 -13.92 7.44
N GLY A 170 15.39 -14.81 6.44
CA GLY A 170 15.91 -16.18 6.56
C GLY A 170 14.85 -17.20 6.97
N ILE A 171 13.56 -16.88 6.79
CA ILE A 171 12.44 -17.79 7.05
C ILE A 171 12.14 -18.59 5.78
N LYS A 172 11.78 -19.88 5.92
CA LYS A 172 11.36 -20.71 4.78
C LYS A 172 9.96 -20.27 4.32
N VAL A 173 9.84 -19.90 3.05
CA VAL A 173 8.59 -19.41 2.45
C VAL A 173 8.28 -20.19 1.19
N THR A 174 7.01 -20.60 1.04
CA THR A 174 6.45 -21.10 -0.22
C THR A 174 5.19 -20.30 -0.54
N VAL A 175 5.05 -19.82 -1.77
CA VAL A 175 3.88 -19.08 -2.26
C VAL A 175 3.05 -19.97 -3.17
N LEU A 176 1.75 -20.07 -2.94
CA LEU A 176 0.79 -20.80 -3.78
C LEU A 176 -0.10 -19.78 -4.51
N GLU A 177 -0.05 -19.79 -5.84
CA GLU A 177 -0.83 -18.88 -6.70
C GLU A 177 -1.79 -19.69 -7.57
N ALA A 178 -3.06 -19.28 -7.58
CA ALA A 178 -4.12 -19.98 -8.32
C ALA A 178 -3.92 -19.87 -9.84
N LYS A 179 -3.43 -18.73 -10.31
CA LYS A 179 -3.22 -18.46 -11.73
C LYS A 179 -1.91 -19.04 -12.25
N ASP A 180 -1.77 -19.01 -13.56
CA ASP A 180 -0.55 -19.28 -14.32
C ASP A 180 0.44 -18.10 -14.35
N ARG A 181 0.15 -17.01 -13.63
CA ARG A 181 1.00 -15.82 -13.51
C ARG A 181 0.96 -15.24 -12.10
N ILE A 182 2.03 -14.56 -11.73
CA ILE A 182 2.06 -13.69 -10.55
C ILE A 182 1.35 -12.35 -10.83
N GLY A 183 1.26 -11.50 -9.80
CA GLY A 183 0.85 -10.11 -9.91
C GLY A 183 -0.62 -9.84 -9.56
N GLY A 184 -1.50 -10.82 -9.71
CA GLY A 184 -2.93 -10.67 -9.39
C GLY A 184 -3.55 -9.51 -10.17
N ARG A 185 -3.98 -8.46 -9.44
CA ARG A 185 -4.56 -7.22 -9.98
C ARG A 185 -3.53 -6.22 -10.52
N VAL A 186 -2.24 -6.56 -10.48
CA VAL A 186 -1.22 -5.94 -11.32
C VAL A 186 -1.02 -6.86 -12.51
N TRP A 187 -1.29 -6.35 -13.69
CA TRP A 187 -1.10 -7.05 -14.96
C TRP A 187 -0.90 -6.02 -16.06
N ASP A 188 0.32 -5.97 -16.58
CA ASP A 188 0.69 -4.97 -17.57
C ASP A 188 0.78 -5.59 -18.95
N ASP A 189 0.27 -4.88 -19.93
CA ASP A 189 0.39 -5.21 -21.33
C ASP A 189 1.58 -4.44 -21.92
N LYS A 190 2.65 -5.18 -22.24
CA LYS A 190 3.88 -4.65 -22.83
C LYS A 190 3.87 -4.74 -24.37
N SER A 191 2.74 -5.08 -24.98
CA SER A 191 2.63 -5.34 -26.41
C SER A 191 2.20 -4.12 -27.24
N PHE A 192 1.87 -2.99 -26.60
CA PHE A 192 1.67 -1.71 -27.28
C PHE A 192 3.02 -1.12 -27.70
N THR A 193 3.03 -0.41 -28.83
CA THR A 193 4.29 0.14 -29.37
C THR A 193 4.83 1.23 -28.45
N GLY A 194 6.03 1.01 -27.89
CA GLY A 194 6.76 2.01 -27.09
C GLY A 194 6.15 2.36 -25.73
N VAL A 195 5.01 1.75 -25.36
CA VAL A 195 4.25 2.08 -24.16
C VAL A 195 3.86 0.81 -23.42
N THR A 196 3.95 0.82 -22.09
CA THR A 196 3.37 -0.23 -21.25
C THR A 196 2.03 0.23 -20.70
N VAL A 197 0.99 -0.60 -20.83
CA VAL A 197 -0.36 -0.26 -20.37
C VAL A 197 -0.84 -1.26 -19.33
N GLY A 198 -1.12 -0.77 -18.12
CA GLY A 198 -1.65 -1.58 -17.03
C GLY A 198 -3.11 -1.94 -17.26
N ARG A 199 -3.40 -3.22 -17.48
CA ARG A 199 -4.77 -3.78 -17.37
C ARG A 199 -5.30 -3.59 -15.94
N GLY A 200 -4.39 -3.59 -14.97
CA GLY A 200 -4.67 -3.36 -13.56
C GLY A 200 -4.22 -1.99 -13.06
N ALA A 201 -3.55 -1.97 -11.91
CA ALA A 201 -2.97 -0.74 -11.36
C ALA A 201 -1.83 -0.19 -12.24
N GLN A 202 -1.73 1.14 -12.34
CA GLN A 202 -0.59 1.84 -12.99
C GLN A 202 -0.30 3.23 -12.40
N ILE A 203 -1.23 3.78 -11.61
CA ILE A 203 -1.07 5.07 -10.94
C ILE A 203 -0.51 4.86 -9.53
N VAL A 204 0.38 5.76 -9.09
CA VAL A 204 0.87 5.86 -7.71
C VAL A 204 0.25 7.11 -7.08
N ASN A 205 -0.57 6.94 -6.04
CA ASN A 205 -1.26 8.04 -5.37
C ASN A 205 -0.45 8.56 -4.18
N GLY A 206 0.13 9.75 -4.31
CA GLY A 206 1.02 10.37 -3.33
C GLY A 206 2.37 9.66 -3.22
N CYS A 207 3.44 10.29 -3.73
CA CYS A 207 4.78 9.67 -3.75
C CYS A 207 5.60 9.88 -2.46
N VAL A 208 5.26 10.86 -1.62
CA VAL A 208 6.03 11.17 -0.41
C VAL A 208 5.88 10.03 0.60
N ASN A 209 7.00 9.39 0.96
CA ASN A 209 7.07 8.21 1.84
C ASN A 209 6.34 6.97 1.32
N ASN A 210 5.95 6.95 0.04
CA ASN A 210 5.29 5.80 -0.55
C ASN A 210 6.31 4.67 -0.80
N PRO A 211 6.05 3.42 -0.36
CA PRO A 211 6.96 2.30 -0.61
C PRO A 211 7.24 2.05 -2.10
N VAL A 212 6.30 2.40 -2.99
CA VAL A 212 6.51 2.30 -4.44
C VAL A 212 7.61 3.26 -4.89
N ALA A 213 7.62 4.51 -4.41
CA ALA A 213 8.67 5.47 -4.72
C ALA A 213 10.05 4.98 -4.25
N LEU A 214 10.12 4.35 -3.06
CA LEU A 214 11.35 3.69 -2.59
C LEU A 214 11.79 2.56 -3.55
N MET A 215 10.86 1.73 -4.01
CA MET A 215 11.19 0.63 -4.93
C MET A 215 11.59 1.13 -6.32
N CYS A 216 11.00 2.22 -6.79
CA CYS A 216 11.44 2.90 -8.01
C CYS A 216 12.88 3.42 -7.86
N GLU A 217 13.20 4.07 -6.73
CA GLU A 217 14.57 4.52 -6.43
C GLU A 217 15.56 3.34 -6.41
N GLN A 218 15.19 2.23 -5.79
CA GLN A 218 16.02 1.01 -5.74
C GLN A 218 16.26 0.39 -7.12
N LEU A 219 15.38 0.64 -8.08
CA LEU A 219 15.45 0.13 -9.45
C LEU A 219 15.97 1.17 -10.46
N GLY A 220 16.17 2.42 -10.05
CA GLY A 220 16.48 3.52 -10.97
C GLY A 220 15.34 3.84 -11.94
N ILE A 221 14.09 3.63 -11.54
CA ILE A 221 12.89 3.90 -12.34
C ILE A 221 12.40 5.33 -12.10
N SER A 222 12.16 6.06 -13.18
CA SER A 222 11.45 7.34 -13.15
C SER A 222 9.93 7.14 -13.25
N MET A 223 9.17 8.04 -12.63
CA MET A 223 7.72 8.10 -12.71
C MET A 223 7.31 9.44 -13.34
N HIS A 224 6.23 9.45 -14.11
CA HIS A 224 5.70 10.69 -14.69
C HIS A 224 4.71 11.34 -13.73
N LYS A 225 4.95 12.57 -13.31
CA LYS A 225 4.00 13.36 -12.52
C LYS A 225 2.88 13.84 -13.44
N PHE A 226 1.64 13.60 -13.02
CA PHE A 226 0.49 14.15 -13.72
C PHE A 226 0.40 15.68 -13.58
N GLY A 227 0.07 16.34 -14.68
CA GLY A 227 -0.41 17.73 -14.66
C GLY A 227 -1.80 17.85 -14.02
N GLU A 228 -2.15 19.06 -13.60
CA GLU A 228 -3.45 19.35 -12.96
C GLU A 228 -4.58 19.59 -13.98
N ARG A 229 -4.25 19.91 -15.23
CA ARG A 229 -5.24 20.25 -16.26
C ARG A 229 -6.03 19.00 -16.69
N CYS A 230 -7.34 19.04 -16.50
CA CYS A 230 -8.31 18.06 -16.99
C CYS A 230 -9.51 18.80 -17.59
N ASP A 231 -9.49 19.05 -18.89
CA ASP A 231 -10.60 19.75 -19.55
C ASP A 231 -11.81 18.81 -19.65
N LEU A 232 -13.02 19.31 -19.32
CA LEU A 232 -14.27 18.56 -19.46
C LEU A 232 -14.85 18.76 -20.86
N ILE A 233 -14.70 17.75 -21.72
CA ILE A 233 -15.16 17.79 -23.11
C ILE A 233 -16.57 17.20 -23.20
N GLN A 234 -17.48 17.93 -23.85
CA GLN A 234 -18.86 17.53 -24.11
C GLN A 234 -18.94 16.71 -25.41
N GLU A 235 -19.94 15.84 -25.50
CA GLU A 235 -20.33 15.26 -26.80
C GLU A 235 -20.69 16.41 -27.77
N GLY A 236 -20.15 16.37 -28.98
CA GLY A 236 -20.21 17.47 -29.94
C GLY A 236 -18.96 18.35 -29.97
N GLY A 237 -17.97 18.09 -29.10
CA GLY A 237 -16.61 18.61 -29.21
C GLY A 237 -16.30 19.89 -28.43
N ARG A 238 -17.29 20.49 -27.78
CA ARG A 238 -17.08 21.70 -26.97
C ARG A 238 -16.38 21.37 -25.65
N ILE A 239 -15.39 22.18 -25.31
CA ILE A 239 -14.80 22.19 -23.96
C ILE A 239 -15.72 23.01 -23.07
N THR A 240 -16.01 22.51 -21.87
CA THR A 240 -16.85 23.17 -20.89
C THR A 240 -16.23 24.50 -20.45
N ASP A 241 -17.07 25.53 -20.35
CA ASP A 241 -16.63 26.86 -19.91
C ASP A 241 -16.00 26.74 -18.50
N PRO A 242 -14.79 27.29 -18.27
CA PRO A 242 -14.14 27.23 -16.97
C PRO A 242 -14.96 27.79 -15.80
N THR A 243 -15.91 28.69 -16.07
CA THR A 243 -16.84 29.23 -15.06
C THR A 243 -17.91 28.21 -14.66
N ILE A 244 -18.40 27.40 -15.61
CA ILE A 244 -19.35 26.31 -15.36
C ILE A 244 -18.64 25.18 -14.60
N ASP A 245 -17.46 24.79 -15.08
CA ASP A 245 -16.62 23.75 -14.44
C ASP A 245 -16.38 24.08 -12.96
N LYS A 246 -15.84 25.27 -12.66
CA LYS A 246 -15.61 25.72 -11.27
C LYS A 246 -16.89 25.82 -10.44
N ARG A 247 -18.01 26.23 -11.05
CA ARG A 247 -19.30 26.34 -10.34
C ARG A 247 -19.79 24.97 -9.92
N MET A 248 -19.73 23.99 -10.82
CA MET A 248 -20.23 22.65 -10.55
C MET A 248 -19.31 21.86 -9.64
N ASP A 249 -17.98 22.05 -9.75
CA ASP A 249 -17.03 21.53 -8.77
C ASP A 249 -17.34 22.07 -7.36
N PHE A 250 -17.58 23.38 -7.23
CA PHE A 250 -17.96 23.99 -5.94
C PHE A 250 -19.23 23.36 -5.36
N HIS A 251 -20.29 23.23 -6.16
CA HIS A 251 -21.55 22.64 -5.69
C HIS A 251 -21.40 21.16 -5.34
N PHE A 252 -20.64 20.39 -6.13
CA PHE A 252 -20.36 18.99 -5.82
C PHE A 252 -19.66 18.84 -4.45
N ASN A 253 -18.60 19.62 -4.20
CA ASN A 253 -17.90 19.59 -2.92
C ASN A 253 -18.77 20.09 -1.76
N ALA A 254 -19.62 21.11 -1.98
CA ALA A 254 -20.56 21.58 -0.98
C ALA A 254 -21.60 20.50 -0.58
N LEU A 255 -22.06 19.67 -1.54
CA LEU A 255 -22.92 18.52 -1.23
C LEU A 255 -22.19 17.54 -0.30
N LEU A 256 -20.90 17.25 -0.57
CA LEU A 256 -20.10 16.37 0.28
C LEU A 256 -19.85 16.96 1.68
N ASP A 257 -19.69 18.28 1.80
CA ASP A 257 -19.58 18.95 3.11
C ASP A 257 -20.85 18.76 3.95
N VAL A 258 -22.03 18.93 3.34
CA VAL A 258 -23.32 18.71 4.03
C VAL A 258 -23.52 17.24 4.39
N VAL A 259 -23.12 16.29 3.53
CA VAL A 259 -23.08 14.85 3.86
C VAL A 259 -22.18 14.61 5.08
N SER A 260 -21.02 15.26 5.11
CA SER A 260 -20.05 15.15 6.20
C SER A 260 -20.57 15.72 7.52
N GLU A 261 -21.35 16.81 7.47
CA GLU A 261 -22.05 17.35 8.63
C GLU A 261 -23.15 16.39 9.11
N TRP A 262 -24.01 15.92 8.19
CA TRP A 262 -25.13 15.04 8.49
C TRP A 262 -24.72 13.76 9.24
N ARG A 263 -23.55 13.19 8.90
CA ARG A 263 -23.11 11.89 9.43
C ARG A 263 -22.51 11.93 10.85
N LYS A 264 -22.18 13.11 11.40
CA LYS A 264 -21.39 13.24 12.65
C LYS A 264 -22.00 12.52 13.86
N ASP A 265 -23.31 12.54 13.98
CA ASP A 265 -24.11 11.97 15.07
C ASP A 265 -24.80 10.64 14.70
N LYS A 266 -24.58 10.13 13.48
CA LYS A 266 -25.25 8.92 12.99
C LYS A 266 -24.48 7.67 13.40
N THR A 267 -25.20 6.63 13.79
CA THR A 267 -24.66 5.29 14.07
C THR A 267 -24.63 4.40 12.82
N GLN A 268 -24.02 3.20 12.90
CA GLN A 268 -24.02 2.23 11.80
C GLN A 268 -25.43 1.80 11.37
N LEU A 269 -26.38 1.78 12.32
CA LEU A 269 -27.77 1.40 12.06
C LEU A 269 -28.57 2.51 11.35
N GLN A 270 -28.05 3.74 11.36
CA GLN A 270 -28.66 4.91 10.72
C GLN A 270 -27.91 5.31 9.44
N ASP A 271 -27.02 4.44 8.95
CA ASP A 271 -26.30 4.69 7.72
C ASP A 271 -27.23 4.58 6.52
N VAL A 272 -27.01 5.44 5.53
CA VAL A 272 -27.73 5.44 4.26
C VAL A 272 -26.74 5.42 3.10
N PRO A 273 -27.16 5.05 1.89
CA PRO A 273 -26.29 5.15 0.72
C PRO A 273 -25.85 6.59 0.44
N LEU A 274 -24.59 6.75 0.04
CA LEU A 274 -24.01 8.04 -0.31
C LEU A 274 -24.76 8.70 -1.47
N GLY A 275 -25.11 7.93 -2.50
CA GLY A 275 -25.87 8.42 -3.65
C GLY A 275 -27.23 8.98 -3.24
N GLU A 276 -27.99 8.23 -2.44
CA GLU A 276 -29.31 8.64 -1.94
C GLU A 276 -29.22 9.93 -1.11
N LYS A 277 -28.23 10.04 -0.22
CA LYS A 277 -28.07 11.24 0.60
C LYS A 277 -27.65 12.46 -0.22
N ILE A 278 -26.79 12.30 -1.23
CA ILE A 278 -26.43 13.39 -2.14
C ILE A 278 -27.66 13.88 -2.92
N GLU A 279 -28.47 12.96 -3.45
CA GLU A 279 -29.70 13.30 -4.19
C GLU A 279 -30.74 13.99 -3.30
N GLU A 280 -30.89 13.56 -2.05
CA GLU A 280 -31.77 14.18 -1.07
C GLU A 280 -31.34 15.63 -0.78
N ILE A 281 -30.06 15.85 -0.48
CA ILE A 281 -29.51 17.19 -0.19
C ILE A 281 -29.62 18.08 -1.42
N TYR A 282 -29.30 17.55 -2.61
CA TYR A 282 -29.39 18.29 -3.86
C TYR A 282 -30.81 18.79 -4.12
N LYS A 283 -31.82 17.91 -4.02
CA LYS A 283 -33.23 18.29 -4.19
C LYS A 283 -33.69 19.31 -3.16
N ALA A 284 -33.26 19.17 -1.90
CA ALA A 284 -33.54 20.14 -0.85
C ALA A 284 -32.92 21.51 -1.16
N PHE A 285 -31.66 21.54 -1.60
CA PHE A 285 -30.94 22.76 -1.98
C PHE A 285 -31.61 23.52 -3.13
N ILE A 286 -32.02 22.83 -4.20
CA ILE A 286 -32.78 23.44 -5.31
C ILE A 286 -34.09 24.04 -4.82
N LYS A 287 -34.82 23.29 -3.97
CA LYS A 287 -36.10 23.74 -3.42
C LYS A 287 -35.95 24.97 -2.51
N GLU A 288 -34.89 25.04 -1.71
CA GLU A 288 -34.67 26.14 -0.76
C GLU A 288 -34.13 27.41 -1.42
N SER A 289 -33.22 27.26 -2.38
CA SER A 289 -32.58 28.41 -3.04
C SER A 289 -33.38 28.96 -4.23
N GLY A 290 -34.21 28.13 -4.86
CA GLY A 290 -34.88 28.45 -6.12
C GLY A 290 -33.94 28.54 -7.32
N ILE A 291 -32.66 28.16 -7.17
CA ILE A 291 -31.71 28.11 -8.28
C ILE A 291 -32.12 27.03 -9.28
N GLN A 292 -31.90 27.28 -10.56
CA GLN A 292 -32.07 26.28 -11.61
C GLN A 292 -30.76 26.13 -12.36
N PHE A 293 -30.22 24.91 -12.35
CA PHE A 293 -29.08 24.56 -13.17
C PHE A 293 -29.53 24.21 -14.58
N SER A 294 -28.73 24.61 -15.55
CA SER A 294 -28.87 24.20 -16.94
C SER A 294 -28.60 22.69 -17.10
N GLU A 295 -29.06 22.12 -18.21
CA GLU A 295 -28.80 20.72 -18.54
C GLU A 295 -27.30 20.39 -18.56
N LEU A 296 -26.47 21.32 -19.08
CA LEU A 296 -25.02 21.15 -19.08
C LEU A 296 -24.44 21.13 -17.66
N GLU A 297 -24.89 22.02 -16.78
CA GLU A 297 -24.44 22.04 -15.38
C GLU A 297 -24.79 20.73 -14.67
N GLU A 298 -26.00 20.20 -14.88
CA GLU A 298 -26.42 18.89 -14.38
C GLU A 298 -25.54 17.76 -14.91
N GLN A 299 -25.21 17.78 -16.21
CA GLN A 299 -24.31 16.78 -16.81
C GLN A 299 -22.89 16.86 -16.24
N VAL A 300 -22.36 18.05 -16.00
CA VAL A 300 -21.06 18.24 -15.33
C VAL A 300 -21.10 17.72 -13.89
N LEU A 301 -22.20 17.91 -13.15
CA LEU A 301 -22.38 17.29 -11.84
C LEU A 301 -22.35 15.75 -11.94
N GLN A 302 -22.96 15.16 -12.97
CA GLN A 302 -22.88 13.71 -13.20
C GLN A 302 -21.45 13.22 -13.49
N PHE A 303 -20.60 14.03 -14.13
CA PHE A 303 -19.18 13.72 -14.27
C PHE A 303 -18.50 13.58 -12.90
N HIS A 304 -18.69 14.53 -11.97
CA HIS A 304 -18.09 14.44 -10.63
C HIS A 304 -18.62 13.23 -9.85
N LEU A 305 -19.92 12.93 -9.94
CA LEU A 305 -20.50 11.73 -9.33
C LEU A 305 -19.89 10.45 -9.91
N SER A 306 -19.65 10.39 -11.23
CA SER A 306 -18.99 9.26 -11.87
C SER A 306 -17.53 9.09 -11.41
N ASN A 307 -16.82 10.20 -11.18
CA ASN A 307 -15.44 10.17 -10.68
C ASN A 307 -15.38 9.62 -9.25
N LEU A 308 -16.41 9.92 -8.44
CA LEU A 308 -16.57 9.33 -7.11
C LEU A 308 -16.93 7.82 -7.17
N GLU A 309 -17.74 7.40 -8.16
CA GLU A 309 -18.00 5.99 -8.44
C GLU A 309 -16.75 5.25 -8.90
N TYR A 310 -15.90 5.90 -9.70
CA TYR A 310 -14.57 5.39 -10.05
C TYR A 310 -13.73 5.19 -8.80
N ALA A 311 -13.58 6.20 -7.95
CA ALA A 311 -12.79 6.10 -6.71
C ALA A 311 -13.28 4.97 -5.78
N CYS A 312 -14.60 4.78 -5.67
CA CYS A 312 -15.19 3.71 -4.85
C CYS A 312 -15.23 2.34 -5.57
N GLY A 313 -15.15 2.32 -6.90
CA GLY A 313 -15.38 1.13 -7.72
C GLY A 313 -16.82 0.61 -7.58
N SER A 314 -17.80 1.48 -7.38
CA SER A 314 -19.19 1.08 -7.11
C SER A 314 -20.15 2.19 -7.43
N ASN A 315 -21.41 1.84 -7.73
CA ASN A 315 -22.49 2.81 -7.73
C ASN A 315 -22.66 3.40 -6.31
N LEU A 316 -22.86 4.72 -6.21
CA LEU A 316 -22.94 5.44 -4.94
C LEU A 316 -24.12 4.98 -4.05
N HIS A 317 -25.15 4.33 -4.62
CA HIS A 317 -26.26 3.73 -3.89
C HIS A 317 -25.90 2.46 -3.10
N GLN A 318 -24.66 1.96 -3.24
CA GLN A 318 -24.17 0.84 -2.44
C GLN A 318 -23.13 1.28 -1.39
N VAL A 319 -22.58 2.49 -1.53
CA VAL A 319 -21.48 3.01 -0.71
C VAL A 319 -22.04 3.70 0.53
N SER A 320 -21.40 3.48 1.69
CA SER A 320 -21.78 4.11 2.96
C SER A 320 -21.58 5.63 2.94
N ALA A 321 -22.63 6.41 3.16
CA ALA A 321 -22.49 7.86 3.36
C ALA A 321 -21.62 8.19 4.60
N ARG A 322 -21.69 7.36 5.64
CA ARG A 322 -20.91 7.56 6.87
C ARG A 322 -19.43 7.23 6.73
N SER A 323 -19.07 6.26 5.89
CA SER A 323 -17.74 5.63 5.91
C SER A 323 -17.03 5.54 4.54
N TRP A 324 -17.50 6.22 3.50
CA TRP A 324 -16.89 6.13 2.16
C TRP A 324 -15.41 6.56 2.13
N ASP A 325 -15.07 7.62 2.86
CA ASP A 325 -13.76 8.26 3.01
C ASP A 325 -13.09 7.95 4.37
N HIS A 326 -13.51 6.87 5.04
CA HIS A 326 -13.09 6.57 6.42
C HIS A 326 -11.56 6.48 6.63
N ASN A 327 -10.80 6.26 5.55
CA ASN A 327 -9.34 6.21 5.61
C ASN A 327 -8.72 7.60 5.84
N GLU A 328 -9.37 8.68 5.43
CA GLU A 328 -8.88 10.06 5.60
C GLU A 328 -8.86 10.51 7.07
N PHE A 329 -9.48 9.74 7.97
CA PHE A 329 -9.24 9.86 9.41
C PHE A 329 -7.75 9.67 9.77
N PHE A 330 -7.02 8.86 8.99
CA PHE A 330 -5.58 8.68 9.13
C PHE A 330 -4.84 9.53 8.10
N ALA A 331 -3.63 9.97 8.43
CA ALA A 331 -2.76 10.66 7.48
C ALA A 331 -2.54 9.80 6.22
N GLN A 332 -2.86 10.38 5.05
CA GLN A 332 -2.64 9.76 3.75
C GLN A 332 -1.24 10.10 3.21
N PHE A 333 -0.82 9.41 2.14
CA PHE A 333 0.39 9.79 1.42
C PHE A 333 0.21 11.14 0.74
N ALA A 334 1.21 11.99 0.88
CA ALA A 334 1.25 13.32 0.31
C ALA A 334 2.08 13.37 -0.98
N GLY A 335 2.11 14.53 -1.62
CA GLY A 335 2.91 14.81 -2.81
C GLY A 335 2.30 14.24 -4.09
N ASP A 336 3.13 14.06 -5.10
CA ASP A 336 2.69 13.87 -6.47
C ASP A 336 1.92 12.55 -6.70
N HIS A 337 0.88 12.63 -7.51
CA HIS A 337 0.28 11.48 -8.17
C HIS A 337 1.02 11.23 -9.49
N THR A 338 1.46 10.00 -9.71
CA THR A 338 2.32 9.69 -10.86
C THR A 338 1.82 8.48 -11.65
N LEU A 339 2.10 8.48 -12.96
CA LEU A 339 2.03 7.30 -13.80
C LEU A 339 3.35 6.53 -13.68
N LEU A 340 3.27 5.28 -13.26
CA LEU A 340 4.41 4.37 -13.29
C LEU A 340 4.56 3.82 -14.72
N THR A 341 5.28 4.57 -15.56
CA THR A 341 5.36 4.30 -17.01
C THR A 341 5.90 2.90 -17.37
N PRO A 342 6.84 2.28 -16.64
CA PRO A 342 7.24 0.89 -16.91
C PRO A 342 6.21 -0.16 -16.47
N GLY A 343 5.15 0.27 -15.77
CA GLY A 343 4.15 -0.60 -15.16
C GLY A 343 4.57 -1.14 -13.78
N TYR A 344 3.60 -1.60 -12.97
CA TYR A 344 3.89 -2.18 -11.66
C TYR A 344 4.52 -3.59 -11.76
N SER A 345 4.38 -4.26 -12.89
CA SER A 345 4.93 -5.60 -13.15
C SER A 345 6.43 -5.65 -12.88
N VAL A 346 7.21 -4.63 -13.23
CA VAL A 346 8.66 -4.60 -13.01
C VAL A 346 9.03 -4.69 -11.51
N ILE A 347 8.22 -4.09 -10.64
CA ILE A 347 8.40 -4.16 -9.19
C ILE A 347 8.05 -5.56 -8.70
N LEU A 348 6.94 -6.13 -9.18
CA LEU A 348 6.48 -7.45 -8.73
C LEU A 348 7.37 -8.58 -9.23
N GLU A 349 7.85 -8.50 -10.46
CA GLU A 349 8.87 -9.39 -11.03
C GLU A 349 10.12 -9.36 -10.14
N LYS A 350 10.57 -8.17 -9.71
CA LYS A 350 11.72 -8.05 -8.81
C LYS A 350 11.47 -8.58 -7.40
N LEU A 351 10.27 -8.37 -6.85
CA LEU A 351 9.90 -8.94 -5.55
C LEU A 351 9.87 -10.47 -5.59
N ALA A 352 9.39 -11.04 -6.70
CA ALA A 352 9.26 -12.48 -6.92
C ALA A 352 10.59 -13.20 -7.18
N GLU A 353 11.63 -12.48 -7.59
CA GLU A 353 12.92 -13.06 -7.98
C GLU A 353 13.55 -13.91 -6.86
N GLY A 354 13.81 -15.18 -7.18
CA GLY A 354 14.44 -16.14 -6.28
C GLY A 354 13.52 -16.72 -5.19
N LEU A 355 12.20 -16.48 -5.26
CA LEU A 355 11.23 -17.05 -4.33
C LEU A 355 10.68 -18.40 -4.82
N ASP A 356 10.30 -19.29 -3.90
CA ASP A 356 9.56 -20.53 -4.20
C ASP A 356 8.08 -20.18 -4.43
N ILE A 357 7.69 -20.04 -5.70
CA ILE A 357 6.33 -19.72 -6.13
C ILE A 357 5.79 -20.87 -6.97
N ARG A 358 4.68 -21.46 -6.53
CA ARG A 358 3.96 -22.52 -7.24
C ARG A 358 2.71 -21.93 -7.88
N LEU A 359 2.77 -21.77 -9.20
CA LEU A 359 1.66 -21.32 -10.03
C LEU A 359 0.67 -22.46 -10.26
N ARG A 360 -0.53 -22.14 -10.74
CA ARG A 360 -1.62 -23.10 -11.01
C ARG A 360 -1.91 -24.01 -9.82
N SER A 361 -1.78 -23.46 -8.61
CA SER A 361 -1.92 -24.15 -7.33
C SER A 361 -3.05 -23.51 -6.52
N PRO A 362 -4.30 -23.50 -7.01
CA PRO A 362 -5.41 -22.90 -6.30
C PRO A 362 -5.68 -23.66 -5.00
N VAL A 363 -5.65 -22.95 -3.88
CA VAL A 363 -5.94 -23.52 -2.56
C VAL A 363 -7.44 -23.71 -2.41
N GLN A 364 -7.84 -24.90 -1.94
CA GLN A 364 -9.23 -25.27 -1.68
C GLN A 364 -9.54 -25.34 -0.19
N SER A 365 -8.60 -25.77 0.64
CA SER A 365 -8.82 -25.89 2.09
C SER A 365 -7.59 -25.54 2.92
N ILE A 366 -7.84 -25.02 4.12
CA ILE A 366 -6.85 -24.68 5.13
C ILE A 366 -7.31 -25.26 6.46
N ASP A 367 -6.59 -26.25 6.97
CA ASP A 367 -6.79 -26.82 8.29
C ASP A 367 -5.70 -26.33 9.24
N TYR A 368 -6.08 -25.62 10.29
CA TYR A 368 -5.21 -25.09 11.34
C TYR A 368 -5.64 -25.56 12.73
N SER A 369 -6.36 -26.68 12.81
CA SER A 369 -6.76 -27.34 14.06
C SER A 369 -5.61 -28.09 14.74
N GLY A 370 -4.67 -28.61 13.94
CA GLY A 370 -3.51 -29.38 14.38
C GLY A 370 -2.30 -28.54 14.83
N ASP A 371 -1.17 -29.21 15.00
CA ASP A 371 0.10 -28.57 15.40
C ASP A 371 0.76 -27.78 14.27
N GLU A 372 0.60 -28.26 13.03
CA GLU A 372 0.97 -27.54 11.80
C GLU A 372 -0.29 -27.28 10.96
N VAL A 373 -0.24 -26.22 10.16
CA VAL A 373 -1.29 -25.88 9.20
C VAL A 373 -1.16 -26.78 7.98
N GLN A 374 -2.25 -27.41 7.58
CA GLN A 374 -2.37 -28.18 6.34
C GLN A 374 -3.10 -27.35 5.29
N VAL A 375 -2.41 -27.04 4.19
CA VAL A 375 -2.99 -26.33 3.04
C VAL A 375 -3.16 -27.31 1.89
N THR A 376 -4.37 -27.47 1.38
CA THR A 376 -4.67 -28.40 0.28
C THR A 376 -5.12 -27.64 -0.95
N THR A 377 -4.50 -27.93 -2.09
CA THR A 377 -4.89 -27.39 -3.41
C THR A 377 -6.02 -28.20 -4.04
N THR A 378 -6.66 -27.67 -5.08
CA THR A 378 -7.81 -28.34 -5.75
C THR A 378 -7.47 -29.68 -6.40
N ASP A 379 -6.18 -29.94 -6.69
CA ASP A 379 -5.69 -31.22 -7.21
C ASP A 379 -5.39 -32.25 -6.10
N GLY A 380 -5.62 -31.89 -4.84
CA GLY A 380 -5.34 -32.74 -3.68
C GLY A 380 -3.92 -32.62 -3.12
N THR A 381 -3.05 -31.78 -3.67
CA THR A 381 -1.69 -31.61 -3.14
C THR A 381 -1.73 -30.95 -1.75
N ALA A 382 -1.28 -31.68 -0.74
CA ALA A 382 -1.17 -31.18 0.64
C ALA A 382 0.21 -30.55 0.90
N CYS A 383 0.21 -29.35 1.46
CA CYS A 383 1.41 -28.59 1.82
C CYS A 383 1.38 -28.24 3.32
N PRO A 384 2.20 -28.90 4.16
CA PRO A 384 2.29 -28.57 5.58
C PRO A 384 3.19 -27.34 5.83
N ALA A 385 2.79 -26.49 6.77
CA ALA A 385 3.63 -25.40 7.27
C ALA A 385 3.26 -25.00 8.70
N GLN A 386 4.21 -24.37 9.42
CA GLN A 386 3.93 -23.88 10.77
C GLN A 386 2.94 -22.69 10.80
N LYS A 387 2.89 -21.92 9.71
CA LYS A 387 2.04 -20.73 9.57
C LYS A 387 1.50 -20.63 8.14
N VAL A 388 0.33 -20.01 8.01
CA VAL A 388 -0.25 -19.62 6.73
C VAL A 388 -0.60 -18.13 6.72
N LEU A 389 -0.40 -17.49 5.58
CA LEU A 389 -0.84 -16.13 5.27
C LEU A 389 -1.72 -16.18 4.02
N VAL A 390 -3.00 -15.83 4.16
CA VAL A 390 -3.93 -15.74 3.04
C VAL A 390 -3.92 -14.30 2.53
N THR A 391 -3.71 -14.12 1.22
CA THR A 391 -3.72 -12.81 0.54
C THR A 391 -4.71 -12.74 -0.63
N VAL A 392 -5.71 -13.63 -0.62
CA VAL A 392 -6.71 -13.71 -1.69
C VAL A 392 -7.63 -12.47 -1.70
N PRO A 393 -8.21 -12.12 -2.84
CA PRO A 393 -9.11 -10.97 -2.93
C PRO A 393 -10.38 -11.13 -2.08
N LEU A 394 -10.93 -10.00 -1.61
CA LEU A 394 -12.12 -9.96 -0.75
C LEU A 394 -13.29 -10.76 -1.33
N ALA A 395 -13.54 -10.67 -2.64
CA ALA A 395 -14.62 -11.38 -3.31
C ALA A 395 -14.52 -12.91 -3.14
N LEU A 396 -13.29 -13.46 -3.07
CA LEU A 396 -13.07 -14.89 -2.90
C LEU A 396 -13.35 -15.34 -1.46
N LEU A 397 -13.05 -14.47 -0.48
CA LEU A 397 -13.44 -14.69 0.91
C LEU A 397 -14.96 -14.62 1.09
N GLN A 398 -15.63 -13.66 0.44
CA GLN A 398 -17.10 -13.51 0.48
C GLN A 398 -17.81 -14.73 -0.13
N LYS A 399 -17.24 -15.32 -1.18
CA LYS A 399 -17.76 -16.55 -1.81
C LYS A 399 -17.43 -17.83 -1.04
N GLY A 400 -16.59 -17.77 -0.01
CA GLY A 400 -16.13 -18.96 0.71
C GLY A 400 -15.37 -19.94 -0.19
N ALA A 401 -14.59 -19.43 -1.16
CA ALA A 401 -13.86 -20.26 -2.13
C ALA A 401 -12.79 -21.17 -1.48
N ILE A 402 -12.37 -20.83 -0.26
CA ILE A 402 -11.46 -21.62 0.57
C ILE A 402 -12.20 -22.10 1.81
N GLN A 403 -12.17 -23.39 2.07
CA GLN A 403 -12.70 -23.97 3.30
C GLN A 403 -11.69 -23.80 4.43
N PHE A 404 -12.15 -23.23 5.55
CA PHE A 404 -11.34 -23.08 6.77
C PHE A 404 -11.78 -24.08 7.84
N ASN A 405 -10.82 -24.79 8.43
CA ASN A 405 -11.04 -25.65 9.59
C ASN A 405 -10.09 -25.28 10.75
N PRO A 406 -10.58 -24.82 11.91
CA PRO A 406 -11.97 -24.43 12.19
C PRO A 406 -12.50 -23.31 11.26
N PRO A 407 -13.83 -23.11 11.15
CA PRO A 407 -14.39 -22.03 10.35
C PRO A 407 -13.97 -20.64 10.84
N LEU A 408 -14.05 -19.64 9.95
CA LEU A 408 -13.88 -18.25 10.33
C LEU A 408 -14.98 -17.82 11.28
N SER A 409 -14.64 -17.01 12.30
CA SER A 409 -15.62 -16.57 13.29
C SER A 409 -16.70 -15.67 12.67
N ASP A 410 -17.91 -15.68 13.25
CA ASP A 410 -19.02 -14.82 12.81
C ASP A 410 -18.63 -13.33 12.76
N LYS A 411 -17.76 -12.90 13.68
CA LYS A 411 -17.22 -11.54 13.69
C LYS A 411 -16.41 -11.25 12.43
N LYS A 412 -15.57 -12.19 11.96
CA LYS A 412 -14.83 -12.07 10.71
C LYS A 412 -15.76 -12.08 9.51
N MET A 413 -16.73 -13.00 9.47
CA MET A 413 -17.69 -13.09 8.36
C MET A 413 -18.53 -11.82 8.23
N LYS A 414 -19.01 -11.24 9.34
CA LYS A 414 -19.69 -9.94 9.34
C LYS A 414 -18.81 -8.82 8.80
N ALA A 415 -17.52 -8.79 9.15
CA ALA A 415 -16.57 -7.78 8.66
C ALA A 415 -16.20 -7.96 7.17
N ILE A 416 -16.09 -9.20 6.70
CA ILE A 416 -15.88 -9.53 5.28
C ILE A 416 -17.08 -9.07 4.44
N ASN A 417 -18.29 -9.31 4.94
CA ASN A 417 -19.53 -9.02 4.20
C ASN A 417 -20.01 -7.55 4.30
N SER A 418 -19.45 -6.77 5.24
CA SER A 418 -19.72 -5.33 5.37
C SER A 418 -18.86 -4.48 4.42
N LEU A 419 -17.81 -5.05 3.83
CA LEU A 419 -17.05 -4.43 2.75
C LEU A 419 -17.63 -4.84 1.40
N GLY A 420 -17.55 -3.95 0.42
CA GLY A 420 -17.95 -4.19 -0.96
C GLY A 420 -16.77 -4.60 -1.81
N ALA A 421 -16.96 -5.58 -2.69
CA ALA A 421 -16.02 -5.92 -3.74
C ALA A 421 -16.25 -4.99 -4.93
N GLY A 422 -15.64 -3.81 -4.87
CA GLY A 422 -15.74 -2.80 -5.92
C GLY A 422 -15.07 -3.25 -7.22
N ILE A 423 -15.58 -2.74 -8.33
CA ILE A 423 -15.21 -3.12 -9.68
C ILE A 423 -15.14 -1.89 -10.59
N ILE A 424 -14.11 -1.88 -11.42
CA ILE A 424 -13.99 -1.05 -12.62
C ILE A 424 -13.41 -1.95 -13.71
N GLU A 425 -13.63 -1.58 -14.96
CA GLU A 425 -12.94 -2.19 -16.10
C GLU A 425 -12.19 -1.10 -16.87
N LYS A 426 -11.14 -1.48 -17.59
CA LYS A 426 -10.34 -0.59 -18.44
C LYS A 426 -10.48 -0.99 -19.89
N ILE A 427 -10.43 0.01 -20.75
CA ILE A 427 -10.18 -0.16 -22.18
C ILE A 427 -8.91 0.61 -22.54
N ALA A 428 -8.06 0.01 -23.38
CA ALA A 428 -6.91 0.71 -23.95
C ALA A 428 -6.93 0.57 -25.46
N LEU A 429 -6.57 1.64 -26.17
CA LEU A 429 -6.65 1.74 -27.62
C LEU A 429 -5.35 2.36 -28.17
N GLN A 430 -4.72 1.68 -29.14
CA GLN A 430 -3.63 2.22 -29.94
C GLN A 430 -4.18 2.78 -31.24
N PHE A 431 -3.70 3.95 -31.65
CA PHE A 431 -4.07 4.60 -32.90
C PHE A 431 -2.86 4.78 -33.82
N PRO A 432 -3.08 5.04 -35.12
CA PRO A 432 -1.98 5.32 -36.06
C PRO A 432 -1.23 6.63 -35.75
N TYR A 433 -1.92 7.64 -35.21
CA TYR A 433 -1.35 8.93 -34.83
C TYR A 433 -2.12 9.55 -33.67
N ARG A 434 -1.51 10.56 -33.02
CA ARG A 434 -2.05 11.26 -31.85
C ARG A 434 -3.08 12.32 -32.25
N PHE A 435 -4.29 11.87 -32.61
CA PHE A 435 -5.34 12.77 -33.12
C PHE A 435 -5.79 13.82 -32.10
N TRP A 436 -5.61 13.59 -30.80
CA TRP A 436 -6.09 14.48 -29.74
C TRP A 436 -5.18 15.68 -29.43
N ASP A 437 -3.94 15.70 -29.95
CA ASP A 437 -2.93 16.70 -29.55
C ASP A 437 -3.37 18.15 -29.80
N GLY A 438 -4.11 18.41 -30.89
CA GLY A 438 -4.60 19.75 -31.23
C GLY A 438 -5.55 20.35 -30.20
N LYS A 439 -6.44 19.53 -29.62
CA LYS A 439 -7.45 19.95 -28.63
C LYS A 439 -6.94 19.81 -27.18
N VAL A 440 -6.28 18.69 -26.87
CA VAL A 440 -5.83 18.34 -25.51
C VAL A 440 -4.52 19.05 -25.12
N GLN A 441 -3.74 19.50 -26.10
CA GLN A 441 -2.56 20.38 -25.90
C GLN A 441 -1.56 19.84 -24.87
N GLY A 442 -1.32 18.53 -24.89
CA GLY A 442 -0.33 17.89 -24.03
C GLY A 442 -0.78 17.57 -22.60
N ALA A 443 -2.03 17.87 -22.21
CA ALA A 443 -2.57 17.39 -20.94
C ALA A 443 -2.47 15.86 -20.83
N ASP A 444 -2.34 15.35 -19.61
CA ASP A 444 -2.17 13.90 -19.38
C ASP A 444 -3.48 13.13 -19.45
N PHE A 445 -4.60 13.83 -19.30
CA PHE A 445 -5.94 13.28 -19.37
C PHE A 445 -6.96 14.37 -19.69
N PHE A 446 -8.13 13.94 -20.15
CA PHE A 446 -9.30 14.79 -20.37
C PHE A 446 -10.58 14.08 -19.91
N GLY A 447 -11.55 14.87 -19.45
CA GLY A 447 -12.85 14.40 -19.01
C GLY A 447 -13.86 14.34 -20.15
N HIS A 448 -14.80 13.41 -20.04
CA HIS A 448 -15.97 13.26 -20.89
C HIS A 448 -17.21 13.61 -20.07
N VAL A 449 -17.88 14.70 -20.42
CA VAL A 449 -19.15 15.11 -19.80
C VAL A 449 -20.23 14.13 -20.26
N PRO A 450 -20.89 13.41 -19.34
CA PRO A 450 -21.80 12.35 -19.72
C PRO A 450 -23.13 12.90 -20.24
N PRO A 451 -23.72 12.29 -21.28
CA PRO A 451 -25.00 12.74 -21.84
C PRO A 451 -26.20 12.43 -20.92
N SER A 452 -26.06 11.49 -19.97
CA SER A 452 -27.10 11.14 -18.99
C SER A 452 -26.51 10.52 -17.73
N ALA A 453 -27.26 10.56 -16.63
CA ALA A 453 -26.86 9.95 -15.36
C ALA A 453 -26.56 8.44 -15.48
N SER A 454 -27.34 7.70 -16.28
CA SER A 454 -27.14 6.25 -16.50
C SER A 454 -25.87 5.92 -17.30
N LYS A 455 -25.36 6.88 -18.09
CA LYS A 455 -24.15 6.72 -18.90
C LYS A 455 -22.91 7.32 -18.24
N ARG A 456 -23.03 7.91 -17.04
CA ARG A 456 -21.93 8.65 -16.39
C ARG A 456 -20.67 7.83 -16.18
N GLY A 457 -20.80 6.53 -15.95
CA GLY A 457 -19.67 5.63 -15.75
C GLY A 457 -19.00 5.13 -17.03
N LEU A 458 -19.51 5.47 -18.22
CA LEU A 458 -18.92 5.05 -19.51
C LEU A 458 -17.85 6.05 -19.95
N PHE A 459 -16.59 5.66 -19.75
CA PHE A 459 -15.43 6.39 -20.27
C PHE A 459 -15.34 7.84 -19.79
N ALA A 460 -15.59 8.06 -18.50
CA ALA A 460 -15.63 9.41 -17.91
C ALA A 460 -14.30 10.17 -18.06
N VAL A 461 -13.15 9.47 -18.00
CA VAL A 461 -11.82 10.06 -18.17
C VAL A 461 -11.02 9.25 -19.17
N PHE A 462 -10.31 9.93 -20.06
CA PHE A 462 -9.32 9.34 -20.97
C PHE A 462 -7.92 9.78 -20.57
N TYR A 463 -7.01 8.83 -20.44
CA TYR A 463 -5.62 9.02 -20.08
C TYR A 463 -4.73 8.83 -21.30
N ASP A 464 -3.85 9.79 -21.54
CA ASP A 464 -2.76 9.66 -22.50
C ASP A 464 -1.62 8.83 -21.88
N MET A 465 -1.37 7.66 -22.46
CA MET A 465 -0.47 6.67 -21.86
C MET A 465 1.00 6.91 -22.19
N ASP A 466 1.32 7.87 -23.06
CA ASP A 466 2.70 8.24 -23.36
C ASP A 466 3.03 9.68 -22.89
N PRO A 467 3.66 9.82 -21.71
CA PRO A 467 4.14 11.12 -21.24
C PRO A 467 5.13 11.83 -22.15
N GLN A 468 5.84 11.10 -23.02
CA GLN A 468 6.76 11.70 -23.99
C GLN A 468 6.04 12.27 -25.21
N LYS A 469 4.72 12.02 -25.33
CA LYS A 469 3.84 12.50 -26.41
C LYS A 469 4.32 12.06 -27.81
N GLN A 470 4.89 10.85 -27.92
CA GLN A 470 5.41 10.28 -29.17
C GLN A 470 4.48 9.20 -29.75
N HIS A 471 3.88 8.39 -28.88
CA HIS A 471 3.02 7.28 -29.23
C HIS A 471 1.55 7.62 -28.98
N SER A 472 0.67 6.94 -29.69
CA SER A 472 -0.77 7.22 -29.71
C SER A 472 -1.55 6.11 -29.01
N VAL A 473 -1.47 6.07 -27.67
CA VAL A 473 -2.24 5.13 -26.85
C VAL A 473 -3.11 5.89 -25.84
N LEU A 474 -4.42 5.65 -25.87
CA LEU A 474 -5.36 6.13 -24.85
C LEU A 474 -5.82 4.96 -23.97
N MET A 475 -6.08 5.26 -22.70
CA MET A 475 -6.76 4.36 -21.77
C MET A 475 -7.97 5.07 -21.19
N SER A 476 -9.07 4.34 -20.99
CA SER A 476 -10.24 4.85 -20.29
C SER A 476 -10.82 3.80 -19.35
N VAL A 477 -11.72 4.23 -18.47
CA VAL A 477 -12.28 3.44 -17.38
C VAL A 477 -13.80 3.35 -17.50
N ILE A 478 -14.33 2.19 -17.15
CA ILE A 478 -15.75 1.92 -17.00
C ILE A 478 -16.03 1.73 -15.50
N ALA A 479 -16.90 2.55 -14.92
CA ALA A 479 -17.19 2.58 -13.48
C ALA A 479 -18.70 2.59 -13.18
N GLY A 480 -19.07 2.44 -11.91
CA GLY A 480 -20.46 2.55 -11.46
C GLY A 480 -21.41 1.59 -12.17
N GLU A 481 -22.58 2.09 -12.56
CA GLU A 481 -23.62 1.32 -13.25
C GLU A 481 -23.18 0.80 -14.63
N ALA A 482 -22.29 1.53 -15.30
CA ALA A 482 -21.81 1.18 -16.64
C ALA A 482 -21.11 -0.18 -16.69
N VAL A 483 -20.47 -0.62 -15.59
CA VAL A 483 -19.84 -1.95 -15.51
C VAL A 483 -20.87 -3.07 -15.68
N ALA A 484 -22.08 -2.89 -15.14
CA ALA A 484 -23.16 -3.86 -15.30
C ALA A 484 -23.66 -3.89 -16.75
N ALA A 485 -23.77 -2.72 -17.40
CA ALA A 485 -24.21 -2.60 -18.79
C ALA A 485 -23.24 -3.27 -19.78
N VAL A 486 -21.92 -3.21 -19.53
CA VAL A 486 -20.91 -3.81 -20.44
C VAL A 486 -20.57 -5.27 -20.14
N ARG A 487 -21.09 -5.84 -19.05
CA ARG A 487 -20.73 -7.19 -18.58
C ARG A 487 -20.95 -8.27 -19.64
N ASN A 488 -22.07 -8.19 -20.35
CA ASN A 488 -22.48 -9.18 -21.34
C ASN A 488 -22.13 -8.79 -22.78
N LEU A 489 -21.49 -7.63 -22.97
CA LEU A 489 -21.04 -7.18 -24.29
C LEU A 489 -19.71 -7.82 -24.64
N GLU A 490 -19.52 -8.17 -25.90
CA GLU A 490 -18.23 -8.57 -26.44
C GLU A 490 -17.25 -7.39 -26.43
N ASP A 491 -15.95 -7.66 -26.39
CA ASP A 491 -14.91 -6.62 -26.38
C ASP A 491 -15.02 -5.70 -27.61
N LYS A 492 -15.45 -6.22 -28.76
CA LYS A 492 -15.71 -5.43 -29.98
C LYS A 492 -16.88 -4.45 -29.80
N GLN A 493 -17.92 -4.83 -29.07
CA GLN A 493 -19.07 -3.95 -28.81
C GLN A 493 -18.69 -2.83 -27.84
N VAL A 494 -17.88 -3.14 -26.82
CA VAL A 494 -17.34 -2.11 -25.90
C VAL A 494 -16.40 -1.16 -26.65
N LEU A 495 -15.57 -1.68 -27.55
CA LEU A 495 -14.74 -0.87 -28.45
C LEU A 495 -15.59 0.07 -29.30
N GLN A 496 -16.66 -0.42 -29.91
CA GLN A 496 -17.57 0.40 -30.74
C GLN A 496 -18.19 1.54 -29.94
N GLN A 497 -18.61 1.29 -28.69
CA GLN A 497 -19.13 2.34 -27.81
C GLN A 497 -18.05 3.38 -27.48
N CYS A 498 -16.84 2.94 -27.12
CA CYS A 498 -15.73 3.85 -26.83
C CYS A 498 -15.34 4.71 -28.05
N MET A 499 -15.28 4.11 -29.24
CA MET A 499 -15.01 4.83 -30.48
C MET A 499 -16.12 5.80 -30.87
N ALA A 500 -17.39 5.45 -30.62
CA ALA A 500 -18.49 6.38 -30.80
C ALA A 500 -18.34 7.60 -29.87
N THR A 501 -18.04 7.38 -28.59
CA THR A 501 -17.76 8.48 -27.64
C THR A 501 -16.59 9.34 -28.10
N LEU A 502 -15.44 8.76 -28.47
CA LEU A 502 -14.30 9.55 -28.97
C LEU A 502 -14.65 10.38 -30.21
N ARG A 503 -15.44 9.84 -31.14
CA ARG A 503 -15.91 10.58 -32.32
C ARG A 503 -16.88 11.71 -31.97
N GLU A 504 -17.65 11.61 -30.89
CA GLU A 504 -18.45 12.73 -30.38
C GLU A 504 -17.60 13.79 -29.67
N LEU A 505 -16.58 13.39 -28.90
CA LEU A 505 -15.67 14.33 -28.20
C LEU A 505 -14.77 15.13 -29.15
N PHE A 506 -14.48 14.56 -30.31
CA PHE A 506 -13.64 15.17 -31.36
C PHE A 506 -14.45 15.37 -32.65
N LYS A 507 -15.72 15.79 -32.52
CA LYS A 507 -16.68 15.89 -33.63
C LYS A 507 -16.20 16.73 -34.81
N GLU A 508 -15.38 17.75 -34.54
CA GLU A 508 -14.88 18.68 -35.57
C GLU A 508 -13.70 18.12 -36.38
N GLN A 509 -13.25 16.90 -36.10
CA GLN A 509 -12.12 16.26 -36.77
C GLN A 509 -12.34 14.77 -36.98
N GLU A 510 -11.54 14.16 -37.84
CA GLU A 510 -11.54 12.70 -38.00
C GLU A 510 -10.77 12.03 -36.86
N VAL A 511 -11.37 10.96 -36.33
CA VAL A 511 -10.75 10.06 -35.35
C VAL A 511 -10.45 8.73 -36.05
N PRO A 512 -9.16 8.34 -36.16
CA PRO A 512 -8.77 7.12 -36.86
C PRO A 512 -9.27 5.88 -36.13
N ASP A 513 -9.44 4.77 -36.87
CA ASP A 513 -9.73 3.49 -36.25
C ASP A 513 -8.54 3.00 -35.40
N PRO A 514 -8.80 2.33 -34.26
CA PRO A 514 -7.74 1.82 -33.41
C PRO A 514 -7.08 0.60 -34.08
N THR A 515 -5.75 0.56 -34.08
CA THR A 515 -4.98 -0.55 -34.64
C THR A 515 -4.85 -1.72 -33.68
N LYS A 516 -5.07 -1.48 -32.38
CA LYS A 516 -4.97 -2.47 -31.31
C LYS A 516 -5.77 -2.01 -30.10
N TYR A 517 -6.37 -2.96 -29.38
CA TYR A 517 -7.05 -2.65 -28.14
C TYR A 517 -7.09 -3.84 -27.18
N PHE A 518 -7.43 -3.58 -25.92
CA PHE A 518 -7.96 -4.59 -25.01
C PHE A 518 -9.10 -4.00 -24.19
N VAL A 519 -9.99 -4.88 -23.70
CA VAL A 519 -10.97 -4.58 -22.65
C VAL A 519 -10.69 -5.54 -21.49
N THR A 520 -10.67 -5.03 -20.25
CA THR A 520 -10.49 -5.90 -19.09
C THR A 520 -11.80 -6.55 -18.66
N ARG A 521 -11.68 -7.71 -18.02
CA ARG A 521 -12.78 -8.50 -17.47
C ARG A 521 -12.44 -8.97 -16.05
N TRP A 522 -12.05 -8.04 -15.18
CA TRP A 522 -11.73 -8.33 -13.78
C TRP A 522 -12.93 -8.90 -13.02
N SER A 523 -14.15 -8.49 -13.40
CA SER A 523 -15.41 -8.94 -12.81
C SER A 523 -15.65 -10.45 -12.96
N THR A 524 -15.22 -11.04 -14.08
CA THR A 524 -15.44 -12.47 -14.39
C THR A 524 -14.18 -13.31 -14.24
N ASP A 525 -13.04 -12.71 -13.87
CA ASP A 525 -11.82 -13.44 -13.53
C ASP A 525 -12.07 -14.35 -12.31
N PRO A 526 -12.02 -15.69 -12.43
CA PRO A 526 -12.45 -16.62 -11.38
C PRO A 526 -11.72 -16.48 -10.05
N TRP A 527 -10.46 -16.01 -10.07
CA TRP A 527 -9.60 -15.93 -8.88
C TRP A 527 -9.44 -14.49 -8.37
N ILE A 528 -10.15 -13.52 -8.99
CA ILE A 528 -10.07 -12.10 -8.62
C ILE A 528 -11.45 -11.48 -8.40
N GLN A 529 -12.28 -11.39 -9.44
CA GLN A 529 -13.68 -10.94 -9.38
C GLN A 529 -13.94 -9.53 -8.84
N MET A 530 -12.91 -8.68 -8.77
CA MET A 530 -13.00 -7.32 -8.24
C MET A 530 -11.81 -6.46 -8.68
N ALA A 531 -11.95 -5.14 -8.58
CA ALA A 531 -10.85 -4.19 -8.70
C ALA A 531 -10.29 -3.84 -7.31
N TYR A 532 -11.07 -3.23 -6.42
CA TYR A 532 -10.67 -2.84 -5.07
C TYR A 532 -11.88 -2.72 -4.14
N SER A 533 -11.65 -2.71 -2.83
CA SER A 533 -12.73 -2.73 -1.84
C SER A 533 -13.26 -1.33 -1.52
N PHE A 534 -14.54 -1.23 -1.17
CA PHE A 534 -15.14 -0.04 -0.55
C PHE A 534 -15.95 -0.41 0.70
N VAL A 535 -16.43 0.57 1.46
CA VAL A 535 -17.32 0.32 2.61
C VAL A 535 -18.78 0.39 2.16
N LYS A 536 -19.51 -0.72 2.26
CA LYS A 536 -20.94 -0.76 1.94
C LYS A 536 -21.75 -0.01 2.98
N THR A 537 -22.95 0.43 2.62
CA THR A 537 -23.94 0.98 3.57
C THR A 537 -24.15 0.04 4.76
N GLY A 538 -24.13 0.60 5.96
CA GLY A 538 -24.16 -0.11 7.25
C GLY A 538 -22.79 -0.63 7.70
N GLY A 539 -21.77 -0.55 6.84
CA GLY A 539 -20.39 -0.92 7.13
C GLY A 539 -19.64 0.12 7.96
N SER A 540 -18.40 -0.20 8.31
CA SER A 540 -17.52 0.73 9.03
C SER A 540 -16.05 0.39 8.82
N GLY A 541 -15.23 1.44 8.74
CA GLY A 541 -13.78 1.34 8.77
C GLY A 541 -13.16 1.09 10.15
N ASN A 542 -13.95 0.96 11.22
CA ASN A 542 -13.42 0.92 12.59
C ASN A 542 -12.59 -0.34 12.92
N LYS A 543 -11.44 -0.09 13.56
CA LYS A 543 -10.44 -1.08 14.01
C LYS A 543 -10.98 -2.17 14.95
N GLN A 544 -12.11 -1.97 15.64
CA GLN A 544 -12.65 -2.96 16.57
C GLN A 544 -13.30 -4.18 15.87
N ALA A 545 -13.81 -4.02 14.65
CA ALA A 545 -14.19 -5.14 13.79
C ALA A 545 -12.94 -5.82 13.21
N PHE A 546 -11.93 -5.02 12.86
CA PHE A 546 -10.67 -5.43 12.26
C PHE A 546 -9.52 -5.40 13.29
N SER A 547 -9.60 -6.22 14.35
CA SER A 547 -8.53 -6.36 15.35
C SER A 547 -7.24 -6.79 14.67
N THR A 548 -6.39 -5.86 14.22
CA THR A 548 -5.00 -6.04 13.73
C THR A 548 -4.74 -7.16 12.71
N ASN A 549 -5.75 -7.91 12.29
CA ASN A 549 -5.70 -9.18 11.58
C ASN A 549 -6.26 -9.07 10.16
N CYS A 550 -6.84 -7.93 9.78
CA CYS A 550 -7.50 -7.72 8.50
C CYS A 550 -7.56 -6.20 8.21
N TYR A 551 -6.47 -5.52 7.85
CA TYR A 551 -6.66 -4.21 7.19
C TYR A 551 -7.25 -4.51 5.79
N ARG A 552 -8.47 -4.01 5.52
CA ARG A 552 -9.21 -4.08 4.25
C ARG A 552 -9.51 -5.47 3.65
N GLY A 553 -9.72 -6.49 4.50
CA GLY A 553 -10.25 -7.79 4.03
C GLY A 553 -9.32 -8.60 3.12
N ILE A 554 -8.02 -8.29 3.09
CA ILE A 554 -7.03 -8.95 2.21
C ILE A 554 -6.12 -9.93 2.96
N PHE A 555 -6.08 -9.90 4.30
CA PHE A 555 -5.12 -10.71 5.06
C PHE A 555 -5.81 -11.62 6.05
N GLU A 556 -5.44 -12.90 6.03
CA GLU A 556 -5.80 -13.82 7.10
C GLU A 556 -4.57 -14.59 7.57
N TRP A 557 -4.35 -14.56 8.89
CA TRP A 557 -3.27 -15.30 9.54
C TRP A 557 -3.87 -16.33 10.49
N CYS A 558 -3.62 -17.60 10.20
CA CYS A 558 -4.03 -18.71 11.05
C CYS A 558 -2.79 -19.25 11.79
N SER A 559 -2.77 -19.09 13.12
CA SER A 559 -1.84 -19.79 14.00
C SER A 559 -2.28 -19.77 15.47
N ARG A 560 -1.91 -20.83 16.20
CA ARG A 560 -2.17 -21.00 17.65
C ARG A 560 -1.44 -19.99 18.56
N SER A 561 -0.30 -19.40 18.15
CA SER A 561 0.52 -18.56 19.05
C SER A 561 0.25 -17.04 18.95
N LYS A 562 -0.01 -16.38 20.09
CA LYS A 562 -0.25 -14.91 20.18
C LYS A 562 1.01 -14.04 20.00
N GLN A 563 2.21 -14.62 20.13
CA GLN A 563 3.46 -13.89 20.38
C GLN A 563 4.18 -13.34 19.12
N ASP A 564 3.83 -13.80 17.91
CA ASP A 564 4.49 -13.42 16.64
C ASP A 564 3.73 -12.35 15.80
N ARG A 565 2.59 -11.85 16.30
CA ARG A 565 1.63 -11.01 15.53
C ARG A 565 2.19 -9.67 15.04
N SER A 566 3.28 -9.17 15.64
CA SER A 566 3.75 -7.81 15.39
C SER A 566 4.62 -7.64 14.12
N ILE A 567 5.13 -8.74 13.55
CA ILE A 567 6.05 -8.74 12.40
C ILE A 567 5.25 -8.58 11.09
N LEU A 568 4.16 -9.33 10.96
CA LEU A 568 3.37 -9.40 9.73
C LEU A 568 2.35 -8.26 9.60
N ASN A 569 1.87 -7.67 10.70
CA ASN A 569 0.87 -6.59 10.66
C ASN A 569 1.32 -5.35 9.87
N ARG A 570 2.63 -5.11 9.74
CA ARG A 570 3.17 -3.96 8.97
C ARG A 570 3.54 -4.35 7.54
N ILE A 571 4.02 -5.58 7.34
CA ILE A 571 4.19 -6.20 6.02
C ILE A 571 2.85 -6.24 5.25
N CYS A 572 1.74 -6.50 5.94
CA CYS A 572 0.39 -6.46 5.38
C CYS A 572 -0.13 -5.02 5.12
N LEU A 573 0.36 -4.01 5.85
CA LEU A 573 0.09 -2.60 5.54
C LEU A 573 0.83 -2.18 4.26
N ASP A 574 2.09 -2.61 4.11
CA ASP A 574 2.92 -2.38 2.91
C ASP A 574 2.26 -2.90 1.62
N ALA A 575 1.48 -3.96 1.76
CA ALA A 575 0.74 -4.61 0.71
C ALA A 575 -0.62 -3.98 0.35
N ALA A 576 -1.28 -3.33 1.31
CA ALA A 576 -2.54 -2.62 1.10
C ALA A 576 -2.35 -1.35 0.23
N PHE A 577 -1.11 -0.87 0.10
CA PHE A 577 -0.77 0.34 -0.65
C PHE A 577 -0.91 0.23 -2.17
N PHE A 578 -0.99 -0.98 -2.72
CA PHE A 578 -1.18 -1.20 -4.17
C PHE A 578 -2.66 -1.13 -4.61
N CYS A 579 -3.61 -0.96 -3.69
CA CYS A 579 -5.06 -1.07 -3.95
C CYS A 579 -5.85 0.19 -3.63
N ILE A 580 -5.20 1.36 -3.50
CA ILE A 580 -5.87 2.58 -3.08
C ILE A 580 -5.87 3.59 -4.24
N PRO A 581 -6.99 3.79 -4.95
CA PRO A 581 -7.31 5.10 -5.51
C PRO A 581 -7.59 6.03 -4.32
N ASN A 582 -6.74 7.03 -4.08
CA ASN A 582 -7.16 8.13 -3.21
C ASN A 582 -8.03 9.04 -4.07
N GLY A 583 -9.27 9.27 -3.64
CA GLY A 583 -10.28 10.06 -4.34
C GLY A 583 -10.05 11.58 -4.29
N LYS A 584 -8.79 12.03 -4.27
CA LYS A 584 -8.46 13.42 -4.57
C LYS A 584 -7.77 13.44 -5.93
N VAL A 585 -8.57 13.65 -6.96
CA VAL A 585 -8.15 14.29 -8.21
C VAL A 585 -8.70 15.69 -8.15
#